data_AF-A0A2V9RGN0-F1
#
_entry.id   AF-A0A2V9RGN0-F1
#
_cell.length_a   1.000
_cell.length_b   1.000
_cell.length_c   1.000
_cell.angle_alpha   90.00
_cell.angle_beta   90.00
_cell.angle_gamma   90.00
#
_symmetry.space_group_name_H-M   'P 1'
#
loop_
_entity.id
_entity.type
_entity.pdbx_description
1 polymer ?
#
loop_
_entity_poly.entity_id
_entity_poly.type
_entity_poly.pdbx_seq_one_letter_code
_entity_poly.pdbx_strand_id
1 'polypeptide(L)'
;MRLVPLTRFTSQALHDLFDEQMEQWAMNLRWDYSGHLRIICNMMDLAALPGFVALEDGMSAGYTFYVQEGSYEIVGDCFVSKKYAGQGIEERLG
;
A
#
# COMPACT_ATOMS: atom_id res chain seq x y z
N MET A 1 -8.81 -6.35 -12.93
CA MET A 1 -8.55 -5.38 -11.84
C MET A 1 -9.76 -4.66 -11.26
N ARG A 2 -9.83 -4.55 -9.92
CA ARG A 2 -10.79 -3.75 -9.15
C ARG A 2 -10.09 -2.92 -8.08
N LEU A 3 -10.48 -1.65 -7.89
CA LEU A 3 -10.03 -0.82 -6.77
C LEU A 3 -11.05 -0.88 -5.62
N VAL A 4 -10.56 -1.04 -4.40
CA VAL A 4 -11.39 -1.10 -3.19
C VAL A 4 -10.79 -0.15 -2.14
N PRO A 5 -11.60 0.61 -1.37
CA PRO A 5 -11.08 1.49 -0.34
C PRO A 5 -10.21 0.74 0.67
N LEU A 6 -9.05 1.32 1.01
CA LEU A 6 -8.10 0.75 1.96
C LEU A 6 -8.72 0.51 3.33
N THR A 7 -9.66 1.36 3.74
CA THR A 7 -10.43 1.27 4.99
C THR A 7 -11.27 -0.01 5.12
N ARG A 8 -11.40 -0.82 4.07
CA ARG A 8 -12.07 -2.13 4.10
C ARG A 8 -11.14 -3.30 4.35
N PHE A 9 -9.83 -3.06 4.45
CA PHE A 9 -8.82 -4.08 4.68
C PHE A 9 -8.22 -3.92 6.07
N THR A 10 -7.79 -5.04 6.64
CA THR A 10 -6.93 -5.06 7.82
C THR A 10 -5.47 -5.15 7.37
N SER A 11 -4.55 -4.78 8.24
CA SER A 11 -3.12 -4.93 8.00
C SER A 11 -2.76 -6.38 7.66
N GLN A 12 -3.39 -7.34 8.34
CA GLN A 12 -3.20 -8.76 8.08
C GLN A 12 -3.61 -9.20 6.67
N ALA A 13 -4.62 -8.57 6.07
CA ALA A 13 -5.09 -8.91 4.73
C ALA A 13 -4.11 -8.50 3.62
N LEU A 14 -3.17 -7.59 3.92
CA LEU A 14 -2.16 -7.09 2.99
C LEU A 14 -0.74 -7.51 3.37
N HIS A 15 -0.57 -8.44 4.32
CA HIS A 15 0.76 -8.79 4.85
C HIS A 15 1.74 -9.23 3.76
N ASP A 16 1.28 -10.00 2.75
CA ASP A 16 2.12 -10.45 1.64
C ASP A 16 2.74 -9.27 0.87
N LEU A 17 1.95 -8.20 0.67
CA LEU A 17 2.44 -6.99 0.01
C LEU A 17 3.45 -6.25 0.89
N PHE A 18 3.21 -6.18 2.20
CA PHE A 18 4.11 -5.50 3.12
C PHE A 18 5.44 -6.24 3.29
N ASP A 19 5.41 -7.57 3.37
CA ASP A 19 6.60 -8.40 3.44
C ASP A 19 7.44 -8.21 2.17
N GLU A 20 6.81 -8.26 1.00
CA GLU A 20 7.50 -8.01 -0.28
C GLU A 20 8.10 -6.60 -0.33
N GLN A 21 7.35 -5.58 0.11
CA GLN A 21 7.80 -4.21 0.12
C GLN A 21 9.01 -3.99 1.05
N MET A 22 8.96 -4.57 2.27
CA MET A 22 10.07 -4.52 3.22
C MET A 22 11.34 -5.14 2.63
N GLU A 23 11.22 -6.32 2.01
CA GLU A 23 12.35 -6.96 1.34
C GLU A 23 12.92 -6.08 0.23
N GLN A 24 12.06 -5.50 -0.60
CA GLN A 24 12.47 -4.64 -1.71
C GLN A 24 13.21 -3.39 -1.24
N TRP A 25 12.74 -2.70 -0.20
CA TRP A 25 13.41 -1.51 0.31
C TRP A 25 14.70 -1.83 1.06
N ALA A 26 14.74 -2.93 1.81
CA ALA A 26 15.96 -3.40 2.43
C ALA A 26 17.04 -3.72 1.38
N MET A 27 16.66 -4.39 0.27
CA MET A 27 17.59 -4.77 -0.78
C MET A 27 18.01 -3.59 -1.68
N ASN A 28 17.05 -2.79 -2.14
CA ASN A 28 17.31 -1.77 -3.16
C ASN A 28 17.77 -0.43 -2.57
N LEU A 29 17.26 -0.08 -1.39
CA LEU A 29 17.51 1.23 -0.77
C LEU A 29 18.35 1.13 0.51
N ARG A 30 18.62 -0.09 1.01
CA ARG A 30 19.23 -0.32 2.34
C ARG A 30 18.46 0.38 3.45
N TRP A 31 17.14 0.46 3.30
CA TRP A 31 16.26 1.14 4.23
C TRP A 31 15.49 0.11 5.07
N ASP A 32 15.68 0.18 6.39
CA ASP A 32 14.80 -0.49 7.34
C ASP A 32 13.46 0.25 7.44
N TYR A 33 12.46 -0.27 6.74
CA TYR A 33 11.13 0.31 6.69
C TYR A 33 10.19 -0.18 7.82
N SER A 34 10.63 -1.14 8.64
CA SER A 34 9.78 -1.80 9.63
C SER A 34 9.05 -0.84 10.59
N GLY A 35 9.73 0.24 11.02
CA GLY A 35 9.16 1.26 11.89
C GLY A 35 8.01 2.05 11.23
N HIS A 36 8.16 2.40 9.95
CA HIS A 36 7.12 3.09 9.19
C HIS A 36 5.93 2.17 8.94
N LEU A 37 6.20 0.94 8.52
CA LEU A 37 5.17 -0.06 8.27
C LEU A 37 4.30 -0.32 9.51
N ARG A 38 4.91 -0.40 10.69
CA ARG A 38 4.17 -0.58 11.94
C ARG A 38 3.15 0.52 12.19
N ILE A 39 3.48 1.77 11.86
CA ILE A 39 2.56 2.91 12.00
C ILE A 39 1.42 2.78 10.99
N ILE A 40 1.75 2.43 9.73
CA ILE A 40 0.78 2.25 8.66
C ILE A 40 -0.22 1.15 9.00
N CYS A 41 0.26 -0.02 9.44
CA CYS A 41 -0.58 -1.15 9.84
C CYS A 41 -1.54 -0.74 10.97
N ASN A 42 -1.04 -0.04 12.00
CA ASN A 42 -1.89 0.41 13.10
C ASN A 42 -2.98 1.40 12.63
N MET A 43 -2.63 2.35 11.76
CA MET A 43 -3.62 3.30 11.23
C MET A 43 -4.62 2.64 10.28
N MET A 44 -4.19 1.62 9.52
CA MET A 44 -5.07 0.80 8.69
C MET A 44 -6.08 0.02 9.53
N ASP A 45 -5.63 -0.60 10.62
CA ASP A 45 -6.52 -1.36 11.52
C ASP A 45 -7.53 -0.45 12.26
N LEU A 46 -7.23 0.85 12.38
CA LEU A 46 -8.15 1.89 12.85
C LEU A 46 -9.07 2.45 11.74
N ALA A 47 -8.94 1.96 10.50
CA ALA A 47 -9.59 2.50 9.31
C ALA A 47 -9.35 4.02 9.11
N ALA A 48 -8.20 4.52 9.57
CA ALA A 48 -7.84 5.93 9.58
C ALA A 48 -7.03 6.37 8.35
N LEU A 49 -6.57 5.42 7.52
CA LEU A 49 -5.86 5.71 6.27
C LEU A 49 -6.81 5.68 5.07
N PRO A 50 -7.08 6.83 4.43
CA PRO A 50 -7.75 6.84 3.13
C PRO A 50 -6.78 6.38 2.05
N GLY A 51 -7.31 5.74 1.02
CA GLY A 51 -6.50 5.09 0.00
C GLY A 51 -7.24 3.96 -0.70
N PHE A 52 -6.51 3.21 -1.52
CA PHE A 52 -7.07 2.12 -2.31
C PHE A 52 -6.16 0.88 -2.30
N VAL A 53 -6.78 -0.29 -2.39
CA VAL A 53 -6.14 -1.56 -2.71
C VAL A 53 -6.56 -1.95 -4.12
N ALA A 54 -5.58 -2.26 -4.96
CA ALA A 54 -5.79 -2.88 -6.26
C ALA A 54 -5.91 -4.39 -6.09
N LEU A 55 -7.01 -4.97 -6.57
CA LEU A 55 -7.25 -6.39 -6.62
C LEU A 55 -7.16 -6.91 -8.06
N GLU A 56 -6.34 -7.92 -8.29
CA GLU A 56 -6.26 -8.68 -9.54
C GLU A 56 -6.64 -10.14 -9.27
N ASP A 57 -7.66 -10.65 -9.96
CA ASP A 57 -8.26 -11.98 -9.73
C ASP A 57 -8.59 -12.29 -8.26
N GLY A 58 -8.99 -11.26 -7.51
CA GLY A 58 -9.32 -11.35 -6.09
C GLY A 58 -8.12 -11.30 -5.14
N MET A 59 -6.90 -11.26 -5.67
CA MET A 59 -5.66 -11.13 -4.90
C MET A 59 -5.23 -9.67 -4.82
N SER A 60 -4.69 -9.26 -3.69
CA SER A 60 -4.10 -7.93 -3.52
C SER A 60 -2.85 -7.78 -4.41
N ALA A 61 -2.92 -6.87 -5.37
CA ALA A 61 -1.85 -6.58 -6.32
C ALA A 61 -1.01 -5.36 -5.94
N GLY A 62 -1.59 -4.43 -5.18
CA GLY A 62 -0.92 -3.23 -4.70
C GLY A 62 -1.83 -2.38 -3.84
N TYR A 63 -1.27 -1.36 -3.21
CA TYR A 63 -2.02 -0.39 -2.41
C TYR A 63 -1.44 1.02 -2.55
N THR A 64 -2.25 2.01 -2.19
CA THR A 64 -1.82 3.38 -1.92
C THR A 64 -2.58 3.94 -0.74
N PHE A 65 -1.96 4.88 -0.03
CA PHE A 65 -2.66 5.75 0.89
C PHE A 65 -2.17 7.19 0.76
N TYR A 66 -3.02 8.11 1.19
CA TYR A 66 -2.69 9.53 1.24
C TYR A 66 -3.05 10.12 2.59
N VAL A 67 -2.43 11.23 2.92
CA VAL A 67 -2.74 12.04 4.10
C VAL A 67 -3.15 13.43 3.63
N GLN A 68 -4.19 13.98 4.25
CA GLN A 68 -4.65 15.32 3.95
C GLN A 68 -3.87 16.32 4.81
N GLU A 69 -3.18 17.25 4.17
CA GLU A 69 -2.48 18.35 4.82
C GLU A 69 -3.13 19.66 4.36
N GLY A 70 -4.05 20.18 5.17
CA GLY A 70 -4.83 21.37 4.82
C GLY A 70 -5.71 21.16 3.58
N SER A 71 -5.38 21.84 2.47
CA SER A 71 -6.15 21.82 1.23
C SER A 71 -5.58 20.91 0.14
N TYR A 72 -4.47 20.21 0.40
CA TYR A 72 -3.86 19.28 -0.55
C TYR A 72 -3.66 17.91 0.08
N GLU A 73 -3.61 16.90 -0.77
CA GLU A 73 -3.37 15.52 -0.37
C GLU A 73 -1.93 15.15 -0.71
N ILE A 74 -1.27 14.47 0.22
CA ILE A 74 0.08 13.95 0.04
C ILE A 74 -0.04 12.43 -0.04
N VAL A 75 0.40 11.85 -1.16
CA VAL A 75 0.57 10.39 -1.25
C VAL A 75 1.64 9.99 -0.25
N GLY A 76 1.24 9.20 0.75
CA GLY A 76 2.17 8.73 1.78
C GLY A 76 2.99 7.55 1.29
N ASP A 77 2.32 6.60 0.64
CA ASP A 77 2.98 5.44 0.05
C ASP A 77 2.14 4.87 -1.10
N CYS A 78 2.83 4.24 -2.05
CA CYS A 78 2.22 3.51 -3.15
C CYS A 78 3.13 2.34 -3.51
N PHE A 79 2.58 1.14 -3.46
CA PHE A 79 3.32 -0.09 -3.74
C PHE A 79 2.51 -1.04 -4.60
N VAL A 80 3.16 -1.61 -5.60
CA VAL A 80 2.63 -2.67 -6.44
C VAL A 80 3.61 -3.84 -6.36
N SER A 81 3.07 -5.03 -6.10
CA SER A 81 3.86 -6.25 -6.09
C SER A 81 4.53 -6.46 -7.46
N LYS A 82 5.78 -6.92 -7.45
CA LYS A 82 6.53 -7.27 -8.68
C LYS A 82 5.78 -8.27 -9.55
N LYS A 83 4.95 -9.12 -8.95
CA LYS A 83 4.10 -10.07 -9.67
C LYS A 83 3.17 -9.37 -10.67
N TYR A 84 2.77 -8.14 -10.39
CA TYR A 84 1.85 -7.35 -11.21
C TYR A 84 2.47 -6.07 -11.78
N ALA A 85 3.80 -5.91 -11.65
CA ALA A 85 4.52 -4.77 -12.21
C ALA A 85 4.37 -4.70 -13.74
N GLY A 86 4.31 -3.48 -14.28
CA GLY A 86 4.16 -3.25 -15.73
C GLY A 86 2.76 -3.50 -16.30
N GLN A 87 1.76 -3.78 -15.46
CA GLN A 87 0.36 -3.97 -15.88
C GLN A 87 -0.49 -2.68 -15.78
N GLY A 88 0.14 -1.51 -15.61
CA GLY A 88 -0.55 -0.22 -15.46
C GLY A 88 -1.30 -0.05 -14.13
N ILE A 89 -0.98 -0.87 -13.12
CA ILE A 89 -1.62 -0.80 -11.79
C ILE A 89 -1.20 0.48 -11.05
N GLU A 90 0.08 0.86 -11.17
CA GLU A 90 0.64 2.06 -10.55
C GLU A 90 -0.09 3.34 -11.01
N GLU A 91 -0.36 3.44 -12.31
CA GLU A 91 -1.08 4.57 -12.96
C GLU A 91 -2.54 4.70 -12.51
N ARG A 92 -3.09 3.65 -11.91
CA ARG A 92 -4.48 3.61 -11.43
C ARG A 92 -4.59 3.80 -9.92
N LEU A 93 -3.47 3.71 -9.21
CA LEU A 93 -3.38 4.02 -7.78
C LEU A 93 -3.01 5.49 -7.55
N GLY A 94 -2.24 6.12 -8.45
CA GLY A 94 -2.00 7.57 -8.47
C GLY A 94 -3.09 8.38 -9.16
#